data_AF-T1BH35-F1
#
_entry.id   AF-T1BH35-F1
#
_cell.length_a   1.000
_cell.length_b   1.000
_cell.length_c   1.000
_cell.angle_alpha   90.00
_cell.angle_beta   90.00
_cell.angle_gamma   90.00
#
_symmetry.space_group_name_H-M   'P 1'
#
loop_
_entity.id
_entity.type
_entity.pdbx_description
1 polymer ?
#
loop_
_entity_poly.entity_id
_entity_poly.type
_entity_poly.pdbx_seq_one_letter_code
_entity_poly.pdbx_strand_id
1 'polypeptide(L)' 'MHLRAAKKLRGEVSIYDPIGYDREGNEVTLMDVLGSEQDEIPEGLVAREEVESLRQDLP' A
#
# COMPACT_ATOMS: atom_id res chain seq x y z
N MET A 1 -4.16 -13.00 -21.50
CA MET A 1 -4.72 -11.76 -20.91
C MET A 1 -4.01 -10.57 -21.52
N HIS A 2 -4.78 -9.62 -22.04
CA HIS A 2 -4.29 -8.47 -22.79
C HIS A 2 -3.84 -7.37 -21.83
N LEU A 3 -2.54 -7.30 -21.50
CA LEU A 3 -1.97 -6.07 -20.98
C LEU A 3 -1.97 -5.04 -22.11
N ARG A 4 -2.98 -4.17 -22.13
CA ARG A 4 -2.84 -2.91 -22.87
C ARG A 4 -1.68 -2.18 -22.23
N ALA A 5 -0.66 -1.85 -23.02
CA ALA A 5 0.40 -0.95 -22.57
C ALA A 5 -0.27 0.37 -22.12
N ALA A 6 -0.33 0.62 -20.82
CA ALA A 6 -0.73 1.91 -20.30
C ALA A 6 0.31 2.91 -20.79
N LYS A 7 -0.12 3.87 -21.60
CA LYS A 7 0.76 4.96 -22.07
C LYS A 7 1.16 5.76 -20.85
N LYS A 8 2.41 5.65 -20.39
CA LYS A 8 2.94 6.38 -19.23
C LYS A 8 2.60 7.86 -19.38
N LEU A 9 1.69 8.36 -18.54
CA LEU A 9 1.38 9.78 -18.48
C LEU A 9 2.48 10.48 -17.67
N ARG A 10 2.81 11.71 -18.02
CA ARG A 10 3.87 12.47 -17.36
C ARG A 10 3.47 12.70 -15.90
N GLY A 11 4.23 12.11 -14.97
CA GLY A 11 3.99 12.20 -13.53
C GLY A 11 3.41 10.92 -12.89
N GLU A 12 3.06 9.90 -13.67
CA GLU A 12 2.72 8.59 -13.12
C GLU A 12 3.99 7.82 -12.75
N VAL A 13 4.01 7.28 -11.54
CA VAL A 13 5.10 6.45 -11.01
C VAL A 13 4.48 5.20 -10.40
N SER A 14 5.02 4.03 -10.72
CA SER A 14 4.58 2.78 -10.11
C SER A 14 5.22 2.62 -8.73
N ILE A 15 4.47 2.16 -7.72
CA ILE A 15 5.05 1.82 -6.41
C ILE A 15 6.06 0.67 -6.48
N TYR A 16 5.98 -0.13 -7.55
CA TYR A 16 6.91 -1.22 -7.82
C TYR A 16 8.14 -0.77 -8.62
N ASP A 17 8.22 0.50 -9.05
CA ASP A 17 9.41 1.01 -9.73
C ASP A 17 10.57 1.13 -8.71
N PRO A 18 11.79 0.70 -9.06
CA PRO A 18 12.96 0.89 -8.21
C PRO A 18 13.34 2.37 -8.15
N ILE A 19 13.71 2.83 -6.96
CA ILE A 19 14.17 4.20 -6.69
C ILE A 19 15.65 4.29 -6.34
N GLY A 20 16.31 3.16 -6.14
CA GLY A 20 17.73 3.11 -5.87
C GLY A 20 18.20 1.73 -5.44
N TYR A 21 19.39 1.69 -4.86
CA TYR A 21 19.99 0.50 -4.28
C TYR A 21 20.38 0.77 -2.84
N ASP A 22 20.28 -0.25 -1.98
CA ASP A 22 20.81 -0.20 -0.62
C ASP A 22 22.35 -0.35 -0.59
N ARG A 23 22.93 -0.45 0.60
CA ARG A 23 24.39 -0.62 0.77
C ARG A 23 24.90 -2.00 0.36
N GLU A 24 24.01 -2.98 0.29
CA GLU A 24 24.28 -4.37 -0.08
C GLU A 24 24.08 -4.60 -1.59
N GLY A 25 23.53 -3.61 -2.29
CA GLY A 25 23.28 -3.63 -3.72
C GLY A 25 21.91 -4.20 -4.10
N ASN A 26 21.00 -4.37 -3.14
CA ASN A 26 19.62 -4.77 -3.44
C ASN A 26 18.82 -3.56 -3.93
N GLU A 27 17.88 -3.80 -4.84
CA GLU A 27 16.97 -2.75 -5.32
C GLU A 27 16.02 -2.32 -4.19
N VAL A 28 15.89 -1.00 -4.01
CA VAL A 28 14.88 -0.40 -3.15
C VAL A 28 13.78 0.14 -4.05
N THR A 29 12.55 -0.26 -3.80
CA THR A 29 11.35 0.20 -4.50
C THR A 29 10.63 1.28 -3.70
N LEU A 30 9.70 1.99 -4.34
CA LEU A 30 8.80 2.93 -3.63
C LEU A 30 7.96 2.22 -2.56
N MET A 31 7.57 0.97 -2.81
CA MET A 31 6.79 0.17 -1.88
C MET A 31 7.54 -0.10 -0.57
N ASP A 32 8.87 -0.28 -0.62
CA ASP A 32 9.68 -0.49 0.59
C ASP A 32 9.73 0.74 1.52
N VAL A 33 9.40 1.93 0.98
CA VAL A 33 9.43 3.21 1.72
C VAL A 33 8.03 3.71 2.07
N LEU A 34 7.07 3.53 1.16
CA LEU A 34 5.70 4.04 1.27
C LEU A 34 4.68 2.99 1.71
N GLY A 35 5.02 1.71 1.63
CA GLY A 35 4.12 0.61 1.99
C GLY A 35 3.82 0.61 3.47
N SER A 36 2.55 0.36 3.82
CA SER A 36 2.16 -0.06 5.16
C SER A 36 2.55 -1.52 5.36
N GLU A 37 2.77 -1.92 6.61
CA GLU A 37 2.90 -3.34 6.96
C GLU A 37 1.66 -4.09 6.45
N GLN A 38 1.84 -5.28 5.87
CA GLN A 38 0.78 -5.99 5.14
C GLN A 38 -0.51 -6.18 5.96
N ASP A 39 -0.39 -6.28 7.28
CA ASP A 39 -1.49 -6.54 8.20
C ASP A 39 -2.06 -5.28 8.86
N GLU A 40 -1.41 -4.11 8.76
CA GLU A 40 -1.86 -2.88 9.42
C GLU A 40 -3.18 -2.34 8.83
N ILE A 41 -3.36 -2.46 7.52
CA ILE A 41 -4.55 -1.94 6.83
C ILE A 41 -5.80 -2.79 7.16
N PRO A 42 -5.79 -4.14 7.03
CA PRO A 42 -6.94 -4.95 7.43
C PRO A 42 -7.23 -4.87 8.92
N GLU A 43 -6.21 -4.94 9.79
CA GLU A 43 -6.41 -4.88 11.25
C GLU A 43 -6.97 -3.53 11.69
N GLY A 44 -6.44 -2.43 11.15
CA GLY A 44 -6.93 -1.09 11.44
C GLY A 44 -8.38 -0.86 10.97
N LEU A 45 -8.78 -1.49 9.86
CA LEU A 45 -10.16 -1.46 9.39
C LEU A 45 -11.08 -2.28 10.29
N VAL A 46 -10.73 -3.52 10.59
CA VAL A 46 -11.52 -4.41 11.45
C VAL A 46 -11.70 -3.80 12.83
N ALA A 47 -10.63 -3.27 13.43
CA ALA A 47 -10.70 -2.61 14.72
C ALA A 47 -11.63 -1.38 14.70
N ARG A 48 -11.67 -0.63 13.60
CA ARG A 48 -12.58 0.51 13.43
C ARG A 48 -14.04 0.06 13.33
N GLU A 49 -14.32 -0.97 12.54
CA GLU A 49 -15.66 -1.52 12.38
C GLU A 49 -16.18 -2.11 13.71
N GLU A 50 -15.34 -2.79 14.48
CA GLU A 50 -15.69 -3.35 15.78
C GLU A 50 -16.01 -2.26 16.82
N VAL A 51 -15.26 -1.16 16.82
CA VAL A 51 -15.55 0.00 17.66
C VAL A 51 -16.86 0.68 17.25
N GLU A 52 -17.16 0.73 15.96
CA GLU A 52 -18.38 1.35 15.45
C GLU A 52 -19.62 0.52 15.79
N SER A 53 -19.56 -0.81 15.68
CA SER A 53 -20.68 -1.69 16.06
C SER A 53 -21.00 -1.60 17.55
N LEU A 54 -19.98 -1.66 18.42
CA LEU A 54 -20.14 -1.50 19.87
C LEU A 54 -20.74 -0.15 20.26
N ARG A 55 -20.47 0.92 19.48
CA ARG A 55 -21.04 2.25 19.70
C ARG A 55 -22.52 2.33 19.32
N GLN A 56 -22.96 1.55 18.33
CA GLN A 56 -24.38 1.51 17.94
C GLN A 56 -25.23 0.70 18.92
N ASP A 57 -24.64 -0.29 19.58
CA ASP A 57 -25.30 -1.13 20.58
C ASP A 57 -25.40 -0.47 21.98
N LEU A 58 -24.85 0.75 22.14
CA LEU A 58 -24.94 1.50 23.40
C LEU A 58 -26.29 2.24 23.47
N PRO A 59 -27.08 2.07 24.56
CA PRO A 59 -28.42 2.64 24.70
C PRO A 59 -28.45 4.18 24.83
#